data_AF-A6K4F8-F1
#
_entry.id   AF-A6K4F8-F1
#
_cell.length_a   1.000
_cell.length_b   1.000
_cell.length_c   1.000
_cell.angle_alpha   90.00
_cell.angle_beta   90.00
_cell.angle_gamma   90.00
#
_symmetry.space_group_name_H-M   'P 1'
#
loop_
_entity.id
_entity.type
_entity.pdbx_description
1 polymer ?
#
loop_
_entity_poly.entity_id
_entity_poly.type
_entity_poly.pdbx_seq_one_letter_code
_entity_poly.pdbx_strand_id
1 'polypeptide(L)'
;MPSAEGEFDKQDDDIHLVTLCVTELNDREENENHFPIIYGIAVNIKTAEIYRASFQDRGPEEQLRAARALAGGPNLSTSPLAEPPHFVDHIRSTLMFLKKFPSPENILFPGNKALLYRKNKDGLWEKISPGN
;
A
#
# COMPACT_ATOMS: atom_id res chain seq x y z
N MET A 1 -14.65 32.13 6.47
CA MET A 1 -14.26 30.71 6.34
C MET A 1 -12.77 30.68 6.56
N PRO A 2 -12.22 29.96 7.56
CA PRO A 2 -10.77 29.76 7.61
C PRO A 2 -10.36 29.03 6.32
N SER A 3 -9.29 29.50 5.66
CA SER A 3 -8.64 28.76 4.58
C SER A 3 -8.29 27.38 5.11
N ALA A 4 -8.81 26.33 4.48
CA ALA A 4 -8.35 24.99 4.78
C ALA A 4 -6.96 24.84 4.14
N GLU A 5 -5.93 25.31 4.84
CA GLU A 5 -4.54 25.13 4.42
C GLU A 5 -4.18 23.65 4.53
N GLY A 6 -3.61 23.10 3.46
CA GLY A 6 -3.19 21.70 3.38
C GLY A 6 -1.98 21.43 4.28
N GLU A 7 -1.79 20.18 4.72
CA GLU A 7 -0.71 19.84 5.66
C GLU A 7 0.70 20.15 5.14
N PHE A 8 0.93 20.06 3.82
CA PHE A 8 2.21 20.44 3.20
C PHE A 8 2.44 21.95 3.14
N ASP A 9 1.39 22.76 3.08
CA ASP A 9 1.46 24.23 2.99
C ASP A 9 1.87 24.86 4.34
N LYS A 10 1.67 24.12 5.43
CA LYS A 10 1.99 24.53 6.81
C LYS A 10 3.44 24.24 7.22
N GLN A 11 4.24 23.63 6.35
CA GLN A 11 5.60 23.25 6.72
C GLN A 11 6.52 24.47 6.67
N ASP A 12 7.45 24.54 7.62
CA ASP A 12 8.46 25.61 7.65
C ASP A 12 9.51 25.45 6.53
N ASP A 13 9.68 24.23 6.02
CA ASP A 13 10.56 23.91 4.89
C ASP A 13 9.92 24.26 3.54
N ASP A 14 10.74 24.69 2.58
CA ASP A 14 10.30 24.92 1.20
C ASP A 14 10.01 23.58 0.49
N ILE A 15 8.72 23.25 0.33
CA ILE A 15 8.26 22.04 -0.36
C ILE A 15 7.74 22.41 -1.75
N HIS A 16 8.48 22.02 -2.79
CA HIS A 16 8.10 22.29 -4.18
C HIS A 16 7.16 21.20 -4.71
N LEU A 17 5.95 21.60 -5.13
CA LEU A 17 5.03 20.73 -5.85
C LEU A 17 5.52 20.50 -7.29
N VAL A 18 6.03 19.30 -7.58
CA VAL A 18 6.55 18.92 -8.91
C VAL A 18 5.54 18.13 -9.74
N THR A 19 4.66 17.35 -9.10
CA THR A 19 3.68 16.51 -9.80
C THR A 19 2.36 16.50 -9.05
N LEU A 20 1.28 16.87 -9.73
CA LEU A 20 -0.09 16.83 -9.22
C LEU A 20 -0.98 16.13 -10.26
N CYS A 21 -1.36 14.88 -9.98
CA CYS A 21 -2.28 14.09 -10.80
C CYS A 21 -3.14 13.24 -9.86
N VAL A 22 -4.07 13.92 -9.19
CA VAL A 22 -4.99 13.35 -8.19
C VAL A 22 -6.42 13.78 -8.53
N THR A 23 -7.41 13.15 -7.91
CA THR A 23 -8.84 13.50 -8.06
C THR A 23 -9.26 13.66 -9.52
N GLU A 24 -9.82 14.80 -9.92
CA GLU A 24 -10.30 15.09 -11.27
C GLU A 24 -9.20 15.00 -12.34
N LEU A 25 -7.93 15.26 -11.99
CA LEU A 25 -6.81 15.13 -12.91
C LEU A 25 -6.42 13.67 -13.16
N ASN A 26 -6.90 12.74 -12.31
CA ASN A 26 -6.69 11.31 -12.44
C ASN A 26 -8.01 10.56 -12.70
N ASP A 27 -9.05 11.23 -13.17
CA ASP A 27 -10.38 10.64 -13.38
C ASP A 27 -10.61 10.29 -14.86
N ARG A 28 -11.25 9.14 -15.10
CA ARG A 28 -11.88 8.80 -16.38
C ARG A 28 -13.29 8.31 -16.15
N GLU A 29 -14.17 8.59 -17.10
CA GLU A 29 -15.54 8.11 -17.08
C GLU A 29 -15.73 6.97 -18.10
N GLU A 30 -16.38 5.89 -17.67
CA GLU A 30 -16.79 4.78 -18.52
C GLU A 30 -18.20 4.33 -18.11
N ASN A 31 -19.16 4.41 -19.03
CA ASN A 31 -20.58 4.08 -18.76
C ASN A 31 -21.14 4.79 -17.51
N GLU A 32 -20.94 6.12 -17.41
CA GLU A 32 -21.36 6.96 -16.28
C GLU A 32 -20.70 6.60 -14.92
N ASN A 33 -19.69 5.73 -14.93
CA ASN A 33 -18.91 5.38 -13.76
C ASN A 33 -17.51 5.99 -13.83
N HIS A 34 -17.03 6.49 -12.69
CA HIS A 34 -15.75 7.17 -12.57
C HIS A 34 -14.67 6.22 -12.04
N PHE A 35 -13.49 6.26 -12.66
CA PHE A 35 -12.36 5.40 -12.35
C PHE A 35 -11.05 6.19 -12.34
N PRO A 36 -10.08 5.81 -11.51
CA PRO A 36 -8.71 6.29 -11.64
C PRO A 36 -8.09 5.95 -13.00
N ILE A 37 -7.39 6.91 -13.62
CA ILE A 37 -6.53 6.67 -14.79
C ILE A 37 -5.25 5.93 -14.34
N ILE A 38 -4.65 6.37 -13.24
CA ILE A 38 -3.41 5.84 -12.67
C ILE A 38 -3.72 5.20 -11.31
N TYR A 39 -3.50 3.88 -11.22
CA TYR A 39 -3.66 3.09 -10.00
C TYR A 39 -2.34 2.85 -9.25
N GLY A 40 -1.20 3.02 -9.91
CA GLY A 40 0.10 2.72 -9.35
C GLY A 40 1.24 3.44 -10.08
N ILE A 41 2.25 3.81 -9.31
CA ILE A 41 3.47 4.48 -9.80
C ILE A 41 4.71 3.78 -9.24
N ALA A 42 5.82 3.90 -9.96
CA ALA A 42 7.15 3.57 -9.48
C ALA A 42 8.02 4.83 -9.49
N VAL A 43 9.01 4.86 -8.59
CA VAL A 43 10.05 5.90 -8.57
C VAL A 43 11.41 5.24 -8.67
N ASN A 44 12.19 5.62 -9.67
CA ASN A 44 13.57 5.19 -9.76
C ASN A 44 14.44 6.02 -8.82
N ILE A 45 14.93 5.41 -7.74
CA ILE A 45 15.71 6.11 -6.71
C ILE A 45 17.02 6.73 -7.25
N LYS A 46 17.59 6.19 -8.33
CA LYS A 46 18.85 6.71 -8.90
C LYS A 46 18.63 7.94 -9.78
N THR A 47 17.52 7.96 -10.52
CA THR A 47 17.25 9.01 -11.52
C THR A 47 16.16 9.99 -11.09
N ALA A 48 15.48 9.70 -9.98
CA ALA A 48 14.28 10.40 -9.50
C ALA A 48 13.08 10.36 -10.47
N GLU A 49 13.12 9.53 -11.52
CA GLU A 49 12.04 9.42 -12.49
C GLU A 49 10.80 8.75 -11.89
N ILE A 50 9.63 9.35 -12.12
CA ILE A 50 8.32 8.84 -11.71
C ILE A 50 7.58 8.37 -12.97
N TYR A 51 7.09 7.12 -12.95
CA TYR A 51 6.37 6.55 -14.08
C TYR A 51 5.24 5.61 -13.63
N ARG A 52 4.22 5.43 -14.48
CA ARG A 52 3.09 4.53 -14.23
C ARG A 52 3.59 3.09 -14.14
N ALA A 53 3.13 2.35 -13.13
CA ALA A 53 3.59 0.97 -12.90
C ALA A 53 2.52 0.09 -12.24
N SER A 54 2.62 -1.22 -12.47
CA SER A 54 1.86 -2.25 -11.77
C SER A 54 2.82 -3.31 -11.22
N PHE A 55 2.48 -3.88 -10.06
CA PHE A 55 3.34 -4.81 -9.35
C PHE A 55 2.59 -6.11 -9.07
N GLN A 56 3.12 -7.21 -9.63
CA GLN A 56 2.63 -8.56 -9.36
C GLN A 56 3.23 -9.10 -8.06
N ASP A 57 4.53 -8.91 -7.84
CA ASP A 57 5.18 -9.26 -6.58
C ASP A 57 5.13 -8.07 -5.61
N ARG A 58 4.40 -8.24 -4.51
CA ARG A 58 4.20 -7.24 -3.45
C ARG A 58 4.72 -7.73 -2.10
N GLY A 59 5.47 -8.83 -2.10
CA GLY A 59 6.03 -9.42 -0.89
C GLY A 59 7.22 -8.63 -0.32
N PRO A 60 7.71 -9.06 0.86
CA PRO A 60 7.26 -10.20 1.66
C PRO A 60 6.11 -9.84 2.61
N GLU A 61 5.52 -10.88 3.24
CA GLU A 61 4.49 -10.75 4.29
C GLU A 61 3.25 -9.93 3.88
N GLU A 62 2.85 -10.00 2.61
CA GLU A 62 1.77 -9.20 2.03
C GLU A 62 0.47 -9.31 2.85
N GLN A 63 0.05 -10.53 3.20
CA GLN A 63 -1.22 -10.74 3.92
C GLN A 63 -1.16 -10.29 5.38
N LEU A 64 -0.01 -10.45 6.05
CA LEU A 64 0.18 -9.93 7.40
C LEU A 64 0.08 -8.40 7.44
N ARG A 65 0.71 -7.74 6.46
CA ARG A 65 0.66 -6.28 6.32
C ARG A 65 -0.73 -5.78 5.94
N ALA A 66 -1.42 -6.46 5.02
CA ALA A 66 -2.79 -6.13 4.64
C ALA A 66 -3.75 -6.31 5.82
N ALA A 67 -3.62 -7.41 6.57
CA ALA A 67 -4.45 -7.71 7.75
C ALA A 67 -4.32 -6.62 8.83
N ARG A 68 -3.10 -6.14 9.07
CA ARG A 68 -2.83 -5.02 9.99
C ARG A 68 -3.59 -3.76 9.60
N ALA A 69 -3.66 -3.43 8.31
CA ALA A 69 -4.38 -2.26 7.83
C ALA A 69 -5.90 -2.46 7.90
N LEU A 70 -6.38 -3.66 7.56
CA LEU A 70 -7.81 -3.96 7.51
C LEU A 70 -8.47 -4.01 8.89
N ALA A 71 -7.75 -4.44 9.93
CA ALA A 71 -8.29 -4.58 11.28
C ALA A 71 -8.79 -3.28 11.93
N GLY A 72 -8.50 -2.10 11.33
CA GLY A 72 -8.88 -0.80 11.86
C GLY A 72 -10.13 -0.14 11.27
N GLY A 73 -10.78 -0.72 10.23
CA GLY A 73 -11.84 -0.06 9.47
C GLY A 73 -13.19 -0.81 9.43
N PRO A 74 -14.35 -0.13 9.36
CA PRO A 74 -15.67 -0.76 9.31
C PRO A 74 -16.04 -1.30 7.91
N ASN A 75 -15.43 -0.79 6.85
CA ASN A 75 -15.73 -1.13 5.45
C ASN A 75 -14.53 -1.76 4.77
N LEU A 76 -14.78 -2.69 3.83
CA LEU A 76 -13.72 -3.41 3.12
C LEU A 76 -13.21 -2.66 1.87
N SER A 77 -14.01 -1.76 1.30
CA SER A 77 -13.72 -0.89 0.15
C SER A 77 -14.27 0.52 0.40
N THR A 78 -13.61 1.54 -0.14
CA THR A 78 -14.12 2.92 -0.16
C THR A 78 -14.78 3.31 -1.49
N SER A 79 -14.59 2.51 -2.54
CA SER A 79 -15.08 2.79 -3.90
C SER A 79 -15.40 1.50 -4.67
N PRO A 80 -16.51 0.79 -4.34
CA PRO A 80 -16.75 -0.58 -4.80
C PRO A 80 -16.75 -0.79 -6.32
N LEU A 81 -17.12 0.22 -7.10
CA LEU A 81 -17.14 0.15 -8.56
C LEU A 81 -15.77 0.46 -9.19
N ALA A 82 -14.87 1.12 -8.47
CA ALA A 82 -13.58 1.57 -8.98
C ALA A 82 -12.39 0.70 -8.55
N GLU A 83 -12.65 -0.37 -7.78
CA GLU A 83 -11.60 -1.29 -7.33
C GLU A 83 -11.00 -2.09 -8.50
N PRO A 84 -9.70 -2.45 -8.44
CA PRO A 84 -9.08 -3.28 -9.47
C PRO A 84 -9.67 -4.70 -9.49
N PRO A 85 -9.58 -5.44 -10.62
CA PRO A 85 -10.22 -6.76 -10.78
C PRO A 85 -9.86 -7.81 -9.70
N HIS A 86 -8.67 -7.72 -9.12
CA HIS A 86 -8.17 -8.67 -8.11
C HIS A 86 -8.45 -8.26 -6.66
N PHE A 87 -9.18 -7.16 -6.46
CA PHE A 87 -9.45 -6.60 -5.14
C PHE A 87 -10.13 -7.60 -4.19
N VAL A 88 -11.20 -8.25 -4.66
CA VAL A 88 -11.99 -9.18 -3.85
C VAL A 88 -11.15 -10.39 -3.42
N ASP A 89 -10.33 -10.92 -4.32
CA ASP A 89 -9.46 -12.07 -4.01
C ASP A 89 -8.41 -11.68 -2.96
N HIS A 90 -7.84 -10.48 -3.06
CA HIS A 90 -6.90 -9.96 -2.07
C HIS A 90 -7.56 -9.83 -0.69
N ILE A 91 -8.72 -9.17 -0.61
CA ILE A 91 -9.47 -9.00 0.66
C ILE A 91 -9.86 -10.37 1.26
N ARG A 92 -10.31 -11.33 0.44
CA ARG A 92 -10.63 -12.68 0.92
C ARG A 92 -9.41 -13.37 1.51
N SER A 93 -8.25 -13.29 0.85
CA SER A 93 -6.99 -13.84 1.37
C SER A 93 -6.59 -13.20 2.70
N THR A 94 -6.74 -11.87 2.80
CA THR A 94 -6.46 -11.11 4.04
C THR A 94 -7.40 -11.51 5.18
N LEU A 95 -8.70 -11.66 4.92
CA LEU A 95 -9.67 -12.13 5.91
C LEU A 95 -9.39 -13.57 6.36
N MET A 96 -8.95 -14.44 5.45
CA MET A 96 -8.51 -15.80 5.80
C MET A 96 -7.26 -15.78 6.70
N PHE A 97 -6.34 -14.84 6.47
CA PHE A 97 -5.18 -14.65 7.34
C PHE A 97 -5.60 -14.20 8.75
N LEU A 98 -6.48 -13.20 8.87
CA LEU A 98 -7.02 -12.75 10.16
C LEU A 98 -7.75 -13.87 10.90
N LYS A 99 -8.56 -14.66 10.19
CA LYS A 99 -9.24 -15.83 10.77
C LYS A 99 -8.23 -16.86 11.30
N LYS A 100 -7.13 -17.08 10.58
CA LYS A 100 -6.07 -18.02 10.97
C LYS A 100 -5.24 -17.51 12.16
N PHE A 101 -5.03 -16.21 12.25
CA PHE A 101 -4.20 -15.56 13.27
C PHE A 101 -4.98 -14.45 14.00
N PRO A 102 -6.00 -14.79 14.82
CA PRO A 102 -6.80 -13.79 15.53
C PRO A 102 -5.99 -13.01 16.58
N SER A 103 -4.90 -13.59 17.07
CA SER A 103 -3.95 -12.95 18.01
C SER A 103 -2.51 -13.21 17.53
N PRO A 104 -2.00 -12.39 16.59
CA PRO A 104 -0.77 -12.69 15.85
C PRO A 104 0.52 -12.49 16.65
N GLU A 105 0.51 -11.67 17.71
CA GLU A 105 1.69 -11.18 18.41
C GLU A 105 2.67 -12.29 18.83
N ASN A 106 2.20 -13.24 19.63
CA ASN A 106 3.07 -14.31 20.16
C ASN A 106 3.37 -15.41 19.13
N ILE A 107 2.57 -15.53 18.07
CA ILE A 107 2.68 -16.60 17.07
C ILE A 107 3.63 -16.19 15.95
N LEU A 108 3.46 -14.96 15.43
CA LEU A 108 4.20 -14.46 14.28
C LEU A 108 5.46 -13.69 14.68
N PHE A 109 5.52 -13.18 15.92
CA PHE A 109 6.67 -12.42 16.43
C PHE A 109 7.19 -13.01 17.76
N PRO A 110 7.81 -14.20 17.74
CA PRO A 110 8.39 -14.80 18.94
C PRO A 110 9.38 -13.85 19.64
N GLY A 111 9.22 -13.68 20.95
CA GLY A 111 10.05 -12.75 21.73
C GLY A 111 9.83 -11.28 21.37
N ASN A 112 8.69 -10.94 20.77
CA ASN A 112 8.35 -9.59 20.31
C ASN A 112 9.39 -9.01 19.32
N LYS A 113 10.01 -9.88 18.52
CA LYS A 113 11.03 -9.49 17.53
C LYS A 113 10.40 -9.36 16.14
N ALA A 114 10.75 -8.30 15.44
CA ALA A 114 10.32 -8.07 14.06
C ALA A 114 10.85 -9.16 13.11
N LEU A 115 10.09 -9.41 12.03
CA LEU A 115 10.55 -10.25 10.92
C LEU A 115 11.49 -9.42 10.04
N LEU A 116 12.76 -9.82 9.96
CA LEU A 116 13.78 -9.10 9.21
C LEU A 116 14.00 -9.72 7.83
N TYR A 117 14.18 -8.87 6.82
CA TYR A 117 14.39 -9.25 5.43
C TYR A 117 15.52 -8.43 4.80
N ARG A 118 16.24 -9.01 3.85
CA ARG A 118 17.23 -8.31 3.01
C ARG A 118 17.09 -8.71 1.56
N LYS A 119 17.71 -7.94 0.66
CA LYS A 119 17.85 -8.34 -0.74
C LYS A 119 19.00 -9.34 -0.88
N ASN A 120 18.74 -10.44 -1.58
CA ASN A 120 19.78 -11.38 -1.98
C ASN A 120 20.52 -10.87 -3.23
N LYS A 121 21.51 -11.64 -3.69
CA LYS A 121 22.31 -11.33 -4.90
C LYS A 121 21.49 -11.17 -6.18
N ASP A 122 20.31 -11.77 -6.23
CA ASP A 122 19.39 -11.74 -7.39
C ASP A 122 18.34 -10.62 -7.25
N GLY A 123 18.41 -9.81 -6.18
CA GLY A 123 17.47 -8.72 -5.94
C GLY A 123 16.11 -9.16 -5.37
N LEU A 124 15.97 -10.42 -4.97
CA LEU A 124 14.78 -10.96 -4.30
C LEU A 124 14.86 -10.76 -2.79
N TRP A 125 13.72 -10.68 -2.11
CA TRP A 125 13.68 -10.60 -0.66
C TRP A 125 13.95 -11.97 -0.03
N GLU A 126 14.87 -12.03 0.92
CA GLU A 126 15.15 -13.21 1.74
C GLU A 126 15.00 -12.90 3.24
N LYS A 127 14.41 -13.84 3.99
CA LYS A 127 14.23 -13.70 5.43
C LYS A 127 15.57 -13.90 6.13
N ILE A 128 15.88 -13.01 7.07
CA ILE A 128 17.06 -13.13 7.93
C ILE A 128 16.66 -14.00 9.13
N SER A 129 17.25 -15.19 9.25
CA SER A 129 17.10 -16.00 10.46
C SER A 129 17.66 -15.23 11.67
N PRO A 130 17.01 -15.27 12.84
CA PRO A 130 17.65 -14.80 14.06
C PRO A 130 18.98 -15.54 14.20
N GLY A 131 20.09 -14.82 14.33
CA GLY A 131 21.38 -15.45 14.60
C GLY A 131 21.30 -16.27 15.88
N ASN A 132 21.94 -17.44 15.89
CA ASN A 132 22.29 -18.15 17.12
C ASN A 132 23.22 -17.30 17.97
#